data_AF-A0A920VPG5-F1
#
_entry.id   AF-A0A920VPG5-F1
#
_cell.length_a   1.000
_cell.length_b   1.000
_cell.length_c   1.000
_cell.angle_alpha   90.00
_cell.angle_beta   90.00
_cell.angle_gamma   90.00
#
_symmetry.space_group_name_H-M   'P 1'
#
loop_
_entity.id
_entity.type
_entity.pdbx_description
1 polymer ?
#
loop_
_entity_poly.entity_id
_entity_poly.type
_entity_poly.pdbx_seq_one_letter_code
_entity_poly.pdbx_strand_id
1 'polypeptide(L)'
;MYGDGQDPKSHPRNSEDLVGSGPFKLVEFVRDQHVIMERNENFFIKGRPYLDKIVWRIIKDPSARSLGRENGEIHMSAFESTPQDILHSKNVEHLTVTDQGYAAIGPINWYAFNTKKEPTSDVRVRQAIAYAIDRNFLVNALTQGTARPAYTGIHPDSIFNESDVARYDLDIDKANAILDEAGYTRVAMACVSR
;
A
#
# COMPACT_ATOMS: atom_id res chain seq x y z
N MET A 1 11.99 27.31 3.93
CA MET A 1 11.11 27.17 5.10
C MET A 1 11.74 26.20 6.08
N TYR A 2 12.88 26.59 6.63
CA TYR A 2 13.52 25.90 7.73
C TYR A 2 14.09 27.01 8.62
N GLY A 3 13.95 26.87 9.94
CA GLY A 3 14.56 27.80 10.90
C GLY A 3 13.72 29.03 11.29
N ASP A 4 12.41 29.05 11.01
CA ASP A 4 11.50 30.09 11.53
C ASP A 4 10.85 29.72 12.88
N GLY A 5 11.18 28.53 13.41
CA GLY A 5 10.71 28.05 14.71
C GLY A 5 9.31 27.44 14.72
N GLN A 6 8.63 27.36 13.57
CA GLN A 6 7.32 26.70 13.46
C GLN A 6 7.48 25.18 13.37
N ASP A 7 6.48 24.43 13.86
CA ASP A 7 6.44 22.97 13.70
C ASP A 7 6.33 22.62 12.21
N PRO A 8 7.31 21.92 11.63
CA PRO A 8 7.27 21.54 10.23
C PRO A 8 6.02 20.77 9.81
N LYS A 9 5.34 20.06 10.73
CA LYS A 9 4.14 19.28 10.42
C LYS A 9 2.90 20.14 10.17
N SER A 10 2.80 21.27 10.85
CA SER A 10 1.64 22.17 10.79
C SER A 10 1.92 23.50 10.11
N HIS A 11 3.16 23.71 9.65
CA HIS A 11 3.56 24.94 8.96
C HIS A 11 2.59 25.24 7.79
N PRO A 12 1.98 26.45 7.73
CA PRO A 12 1.01 26.81 6.69
C PRO A 12 1.50 26.61 5.27
N ARG A 13 2.82 26.72 5.07
CA ARG A 13 3.42 26.60 3.76
C ARG A 13 3.55 25.17 3.21
N ASN A 14 3.09 24.18 3.99
CA ASN A 14 2.84 22.83 3.48
C ASN A 14 1.63 22.80 2.53
N SER A 15 0.74 23.80 2.59
CA SER A 15 -0.49 23.87 1.80
C SER A 15 -0.69 25.21 1.07
N GLU A 16 0.02 26.26 1.47
CA GLU A 16 -0.11 27.62 0.91
C GLU A 16 1.26 28.17 0.50
N ASP A 17 1.39 28.86 -0.62
CA ASP A 17 2.68 29.44 -1.08
C ASP A 17 3.87 28.45 -0.99
N LEU A 18 3.61 27.19 -1.34
CA LEU A 18 4.62 26.14 -1.29
C LEU A 18 5.69 26.43 -2.33
N VAL A 19 6.92 26.62 -1.87
CA VAL A 19 8.08 26.89 -2.73
C VAL A 19 8.92 25.64 -2.86
N GLY A 20 9.10 25.18 -4.09
CA GLY A 20 10.00 24.08 -4.44
C GLY A 20 10.69 24.33 -5.78
N SER A 21 11.69 23.51 -6.10
CA SER A 21 12.42 23.54 -7.38
C SER A 21 11.94 22.47 -8.36
N GLY A 22 10.81 21.81 -8.04
CA GLY A 22 10.24 20.73 -8.83
C GLY A 22 9.66 21.19 -10.18
N PRO A 23 9.22 20.24 -11.03
CA PRO A 23 8.69 20.54 -12.36
C PRO A 23 7.32 21.24 -12.34
N PHE A 24 6.60 21.18 -11.22
CA PHE A 24 5.32 21.86 -11.03
C PHE A 24 5.32 22.69 -9.76
N LYS A 25 4.57 23.79 -9.77
CA LYS A 25 4.32 24.66 -8.62
C LYS A 25 2.88 24.44 -8.13
N LEU A 26 2.68 24.45 -6.82
CA LEU A 26 1.34 24.39 -6.24
C LEU A 26 0.59 25.69 -6.56
N VAL A 27 -0.63 25.56 -7.10
CA VAL A 27 -1.55 26.68 -7.33
C VAL A 27 -2.64 26.68 -6.27
N GLU A 28 -3.22 25.52 -6.00
CA GLU A 28 -4.32 25.39 -5.05
C GLU A 28 -4.31 24.01 -4.40
N PHE A 29 -4.56 23.99 -3.09
CA PHE A 29 -4.80 22.78 -2.33
C PHE A 29 -6.10 22.93 -1.54
N VAL A 30 -7.13 22.21 -1.95
CA VAL A 30 -8.38 22.09 -1.19
C VAL A 30 -8.43 20.70 -0.58
N ARG A 31 -8.31 20.64 0.74
CA ARG A 31 -8.31 19.39 1.51
C ARG A 31 -9.49 18.52 1.13
N ASP A 32 -9.24 17.22 0.93
CA ASP A 32 -10.23 16.20 0.56
C ASP A 32 -10.96 16.44 -0.79
N GLN A 33 -10.56 17.45 -1.57
CA GLN A 33 -11.15 17.74 -2.87
C GLN A 33 -10.14 17.64 -4.00
N HIS A 34 -9.11 18.51 -4.01
CA HIS A 34 -8.14 18.53 -5.10
C HIS A 34 -6.82 19.22 -4.77
N VAL A 35 -5.82 18.90 -5.58
CA VAL A 35 -4.54 19.61 -5.70
C VAL A 35 -4.39 20.07 -7.14
N ILE A 36 -4.21 21.37 -7.36
CA ILE A 36 -3.91 21.93 -8.67
C ILE A 36 -2.47 22.39 -8.68
N MET A 37 -1.72 21.96 -9.70
CA MET A 37 -0.35 22.36 -9.91
C MET A 37 -0.14 22.81 -11.35
N GLU A 38 0.67 23.84 -11.55
CA GLU A 38 1.03 24.37 -12.86
C GLU A 38 2.50 24.13 -13.16
N ARG A 39 2.86 24.12 -14.43
CA ARG A 39 4.25 24.02 -14.91
C ARG A 39 5.14 25.05 -14.21
N ASN A 40 6.29 24.59 -13.73
CA ASN A 40 7.38 25.47 -13.34
C ASN A 40 8.22 25.84 -14.58
N GLU A 41 8.04 27.06 -15.10
CA GLU A 41 8.82 27.55 -16.26
C GLU A 41 10.33 27.63 -15.98
N ASN A 42 10.72 27.73 -14.71
CA ASN A 42 12.11 27.77 -14.28
C ASN A 42 12.67 26.38 -13.94
N PHE A 43 11.99 25.30 -14.35
CA PHE A 43 12.48 23.95 -14.09
C PHE A 43 13.80 23.70 -14.82
N PHE A 44 14.78 23.17 -14.09
CA PHE A 44 16.17 23.09 -14.55
C PHE A 44 16.42 22.07 -15.68
N ILE A 45 15.51 21.11 -15.88
CA ILE A 45 15.62 20.16 -16.98
C ILE A 45 14.97 20.77 -18.22
N LYS A 46 15.81 21.14 -19.20
CA LYS A 46 15.36 21.72 -20.48
C LYS A 46 14.31 20.82 -21.16
N GLY A 47 13.25 21.43 -21.67
CA GLY A 47 12.16 20.73 -22.36
C GLY A 47 11.24 19.92 -21.44
N ARG A 48 11.30 20.12 -20.11
CA ARG A 48 10.43 19.48 -19.12
C ARG A 48 9.74 20.51 -18.21
N PRO A 49 8.60 20.17 -17.58
CA PRO A 49 7.76 18.99 -17.84
C PRO A 49 7.12 19.02 -19.23
N TYR A 50 6.28 18.03 -19.59
CA TYR A 50 5.51 18.10 -20.85
C TYR A 50 4.14 18.72 -20.67
N LEU A 51 3.54 18.55 -19.49
CA LEU A 51 2.22 19.06 -19.17
C LEU A 51 2.28 20.49 -18.65
N ASP A 52 1.27 21.29 -18.99
CA ASP A 52 1.12 22.66 -18.46
C ASP A 52 0.48 22.68 -17.07
N LYS A 53 -0.36 21.68 -16.77
CA LYS A 53 -1.16 21.62 -15.55
C LYS A 53 -1.42 20.18 -15.14
N ILE A 54 -1.44 19.94 -13.83
CA ILE A 54 -1.92 18.70 -13.21
C ILE A 54 -3.08 19.07 -12.29
N VAL A 55 -4.19 18.35 -12.43
CA VAL A 55 -5.33 18.42 -11.53
C VAL A 55 -5.49 17.06 -10.86
N TRP A 56 -5.05 16.98 -9.60
CA TRP A 56 -5.23 15.79 -8.78
C TRP A 56 -6.58 15.90 -8.08
N ARG A 57 -7.56 15.09 -8.47
CA ARG A 57 -8.88 15.00 -7.80
C ARG A 57 -8.86 13.91 -6.74
N ILE A 58 -9.37 14.20 -5.55
CA ILE A 58 -9.54 13.23 -4.47
C ILE A 58 -10.94 12.63 -4.60
N ILE A 59 -11.03 11.45 -5.23
CA ILE A 59 -12.30 10.74 -5.47
C ILE A 59 -12.31 9.48 -4.61
N LYS A 60 -13.06 9.54 -3.50
CA LYS A 60 -13.08 8.46 -2.49
C LYS A 60 -13.88 7.23 -2.95
N ASP A 61 -14.96 7.45 -3.69
CA ASP A 61 -15.81 6.38 -4.22
C ASP A 61 -15.12 5.65 -5.40
N PRO A 62 -14.89 4.32 -5.30
CA PRO A 62 -14.23 3.55 -6.35
C PRO A 62 -15.01 3.51 -7.67
N SER A 63 -16.35 3.40 -7.61
CA SER A 63 -17.21 3.37 -8.80
C SER A 63 -17.11 4.67 -9.59
N ALA A 64 -17.11 5.82 -8.91
CA ALA A 64 -16.89 7.12 -9.52
C ALA A 64 -15.50 7.25 -10.15
N ARG A 65 -14.45 6.66 -9.54
CA ARG A 65 -13.12 6.58 -10.17
C ARG A 65 -13.13 5.71 -11.42
N SER A 66 -13.81 4.57 -11.42
CA SER A 66 -13.92 3.71 -12.60
C SER A 66 -14.59 4.45 -13.75
N LEU A 67 -15.77 5.02 -13.50
CA LEU A 67 -16.52 5.77 -14.51
C LEU A 67 -15.73 6.97 -15.04
N GLY A 68 -15.04 7.70 -14.16
CA GLY A 68 -14.19 8.81 -14.56
C GLY A 68 -13.02 8.40 -15.46
N ARG A 69 -12.44 7.21 -15.26
CA ARG A 69 -11.42 6.65 -16.17
C ARG A 69 -12.02 6.29 -17.52
N GLU A 70 -13.13 5.56 -17.51
CA GLU A 70 -13.82 5.07 -18.72
C GLU A 70 -14.35 6.20 -19.61
N ASN A 71 -14.77 7.32 -19.02
CA ASN A 71 -15.25 8.49 -19.76
C ASN A 71 -14.12 9.46 -20.16
N GLY A 72 -12.87 9.17 -19.80
CA GLY A 72 -11.72 10.03 -20.11
C GLY A 72 -11.59 11.28 -19.23
N GLU A 73 -12.36 11.40 -18.14
CA GLU A 73 -12.17 12.48 -17.16
C GLU A 73 -10.90 12.30 -16.31
N ILE A 74 -10.49 11.04 -16.11
CA ILE A 74 -9.32 10.66 -15.33
C ILE A 74 -8.31 9.99 -16.26
N HIS A 75 -7.24 10.72 -16.58
CA HIS A 75 -6.18 10.23 -17.46
C HIS A 75 -5.23 9.24 -16.78
N MET A 76 -5.14 9.28 -15.44
CA MET A 76 -4.26 8.42 -14.67
C MET A 76 -4.83 8.19 -13.27
N SER A 77 -4.83 6.93 -12.82
CA SER A 77 -5.05 6.57 -11.41
C SER A 77 -3.89 5.71 -10.94
N ALA A 78 -3.20 6.17 -9.91
CA ALA A 78 -2.13 5.42 -9.27
C ALA A 78 -2.65 4.69 -8.03
N PHE A 79 -2.00 3.59 -7.67
CA PHE A 79 -2.27 2.82 -6.45
C PHE A 79 -3.71 2.29 -6.30
N GLU A 80 -4.39 1.96 -7.41
CA GLU A 80 -5.65 1.23 -7.29
C GLU A 80 -5.38 -0.16 -6.69
N SER A 81 -6.11 -0.48 -5.61
CA SER A 81 -5.92 -1.70 -4.83
C SER A 81 -7.19 -2.55 -4.77
N THR A 82 -8.29 -2.07 -5.34
CA THR A 82 -9.57 -2.78 -5.45
C THR A 82 -9.49 -3.79 -6.59
N PRO A 83 -9.48 -5.12 -6.31
CA PRO A 83 -9.25 -6.10 -7.36
C PRO A 83 -10.30 -6.09 -8.46
N GLN A 84 -11.57 -5.91 -8.11
CA GLN A 84 -12.68 -5.84 -9.04
C GLN A 84 -12.49 -4.69 -10.04
N ASP A 85 -12.10 -3.51 -9.55
CA ASP A 85 -11.87 -2.34 -10.40
C ASP A 85 -10.66 -2.55 -11.32
N ILE A 86 -9.59 -3.18 -10.83
CA ILE A 86 -8.41 -3.53 -11.62
C ILE A 86 -8.79 -4.50 -12.74
N LEU A 87 -9.53 -5.58 -12.40
CA LEU A 87 -9.96 -6.60 -13.35
C LEU A 87 -10.94 -6.04 -14.38
N HIS A 88 -11.88 -5.18 -13.95
CA HIS A 88 -12.80 -4.48 -14.83
C HIS A 88 -12.05 -3.54 -15.79
N SER A 89 -11.14 -2.72 -15.27
CA SER A 89 -10.35 -1.77 -16.07
C SER A 89 -9.50 -2.46 -17.15
N LYS A 90 -9.03 -3.70 -16.90
CA LYS A 90 -8.30 -4.50 -17.89
C LYS A 90 -9.14 -4.89 -19.11
N ASN A 91 -10.47 -4.88 -18.98
CA ASN A 91 -11.40 -5.22 -20.06
C ASN A 91 -11.90 -3.97 -20.82
N VAL A 92 -11.47 -2.77 -20.43
CA VAL A 92 -11.83 -1.53 -21.11
C VAL A 92 -10.78 -1.23 -22.18
N GLU A 93 -11.18 -1.29 -23.45
CA GLU A 93 -10.29 -1.29 -24.63
C GLU A 93 -9.27 -0.14 -24.67
N HIS A 94 -9.67 1.07 -24.25
CA HIS A 94 -8.82 2.26 -24.30
C HIS A 94 -8.01 2.51 -23.02
N LEU A 95 -8.12 1.65 -22.01
CA LEU A 95 -7.37 1.78 -20.76
C LEU A 95 -6.15 0.85 -20.77
N THR A 96 -5.02 1.36 -20.28
CA THR A 96 -3.85 0.54 -19.98
C THR A 96 -3.76 0.33 -18.48
N VAL A 97 -3.79 -0.94 -18.06
CA VAL A 97 -3.60 -1.34 -16.66
C VAL A 97 -2.27 -2.07 -16.53
N THR A 98 -1.42 -1.60 -15.63
CA THR A 98 -0.08 -2.17 -15.42
C THR A 98 0.32 -2.12 -13.95
N ASP A 99 0.95 -3.19 -13.48
CA ASP A 99 1.62 -3.29 -12.18
C ASP A 99 3.13 -2.93 -12.28
N GLN A 100 3.63 -2.67 -13.50
CA GLN A 100 5.04 -2.41 -13.74
C GLN A 100 5.48 -1.08 -13.09
N GLY A 101 6.70 -1.07 -12.56
CA GLY A 101 7.29 0.07 -11.86
C GLY A 101 6.95 0.14 -10.37
N TYR A 102 5.84 -0.45 -9.91
CA TYR A 102 5.52 -0.49 -8.47
C TYR A 102 6.53 -1.30 -7.65
N ALA A 103 7.25 -2.24 -8.27
CA ALA A 103 8.34 -2.96 -7.63
C ALA A 103 9.43 -2.03 -7.04
N ALA A 104 9.66 -0.85 -7.64
CA ALA A 104 10.61 0.14 -7.14
C ALA A 104 10.07 0.94 -5.94
N ILE A 105 8.75 1.08 -5.83
CA ILE A 105 8.08 1.68 -4.67
C ILE A 105 8.03 0.67 -3.52
N GLY A 106 7.94 -0.61 -3.85
CA GLY A 106 7.98 -1.73 -2.92
C GLY A 106 6.74 -1.88 -2.02
N PRO A 107 5.50 -1.67 -2.50
CA PRO A 107 4.32 -1.83 -1.64
C PRO A 107 4.16 -3.30 -1.26
N ILE A 108 4.16 -3.58 0.04
CA ILE A 108 3.92 -4.92 0.58
C ILE A 108 2.96 -4.81 1.75
N ASN A 109 2.04 -5.76 1.86
CA ASN A 109 1.17 -5.90 3.03
C ASN A 109 1.83 -6.84 4.02
N TRP A 110 1.93 -6.43 5.29
CA TRP A 110 2.52 -7.24 6.35
C TRP A 110 1.76 -7.09 7.67
N TYR A 111 1.89 -8.09 8.53
CA TYR A 111 1.47 -8.00 9.92
C TYR A 111 2.62 -7.50 10.78
N ALA A 112 2.48 -6.30 11.34
CA ALA A 112 3.44 -5.74 12.29
C ALA A 112 3.03 -6.11 13.72
N PHE A 113 3.90 -6.82 14.42
CA PHE A 113 3.67 -7.19 15.82
C PHE A 113 4.34 -6.20 16.77
N ASN A 114 3.66 -5.85 17.86
CA ASN A 114 4.30 -5.13 18.95
C ASN A 114 5.15 -6.09 19.78
N THR A 115 6.46 -6.07 19.55
CA THR A 115 7.42 -6.98 20.19
C THR A 115 7.74 -6.63 21.64
N LYS A 116 7.09 -5.61 22.23
CA LYS A 116 7.26 -5.20 23.63
C LYS A 116 6.08 -5.59 24.52
N LYS A 117 5.02 -6.16 23.95
CA LYS A 117 3.79 -6.49 24.67
C LYS A 117 3.46 -7.95 24.47
N GLU A 118 3.18 -8.64 25.58
CA GLU A 118 2.70 -10.01 25.56
C GLU A 118 1.34 -10.12 24.83
N PRO A 119 1.07 -11.23 24.11
CA PRO A 119 1.96 -12.39 23.93
C PRO A 119 2.98 -12.23 22.78
N THR A 120 2.93 -11.13 22.03
CA THR A 120 3.71 -10.97 20.79
C THR A 120 5.16 -10.55 21.01
N SER A 121 5.58 -10.30 22.25
CA SER A 121 7.00 -10.17 22.63
C SER A 121 7.75 -11.49 22.45
N ASP A 122 7.14 -12.63 22.75
CA ASP A 122 7.73 -13.94 22.47
C ASP A 122 7.79 -14.20 20.95
N VAL A 123 8.99 -14.51 20.45
CA VAL A 123 9.21 -14.82 19.03
C VAL A 123 8.45 -16.07 18.60
N ARG A 124 8.30 -17.05 19.50
CA ARG A 124 7.60 -18.32 19.24
C ARG A 124 6.14 -18.07 18.90
N VAL A 125 5.48 -17.16 19.62
CA VAL A 125 4.10 -16.75 19.34
C VAL A 125 3.98 -16.17 17.93
N ARG A 126 4.91 -15.30 17.51
CA ARG A 126 4.89 -14.72 16.17
C ARG A 126 5.14 -15.77 15.07
N GLN A 127 6.03 -16.73 15.33
CA GLN A 127 6.27 -17.85 14.40
C GLN A 127 5.05 -18.77 14.29
N ALA A 128 4.39 -19.09 15.41
CA ALA A 128 3.15 -19.86 15.40
C ALA A 128 2.04 -19.15 14.61
N ILE A 129 1.86 -17.84 14.80
CA ILE A 129 0.90 -17.05 14.00
C ILE A 129 1.27 -17.13 12.51
N ALA A 130 2.55 -17.04 12.15
CA ALA A 130 2.99 -17.13 10.77
C ALA A 130 2.69 -18.50 10.13
N TYR A 131 2.87 -19.61 10.86
CA TYR A 131 2.50 -20.95 10.40
C TYR A 131 0.98 -21.18 10.36
N ALA A 132 0.20 -20.45 11.16
CA ALA A 132 -1.25 -20.59 11.21
C ALA A 132 -2.00 -19.84 10.08
N ILE A 133 -1.31 -18.97 9.34
CA ILE A 133 -1.91 -18.18 8.26
C ILE A 133 -1.73 -18.89 6.92
N ASP A 134 -2.84 -19.21 6.26
CA ASP A 134 -2.83 -19.60 4.86
C ASP A 134 -2.64 -18.37 3.97
N ARG A 135 -1.39 -18.05 3.68
CA ARG A 135 -1.01 -16.90 2.85
C ARG A 135 -1.56 -17.00 1.44
N ASN A 136 -1.58 -18.19 0.84
CA ASN A 136 -2.06 -18.36 -0.53
C ASN A 136 -3.57 -18.17 -0.60
N PHE A 137 -4.31 -18.76 0.32
CA PHE A 137 -5.75 -18.53 0.44
C PHE A 137 -6.06 -17.05 0.67
N LEU A 138 -5.36 -16.39 1.61
CA LEU A 138 -5.59 -14.98 1.93
C LEU A 138 -5.32 -14.07 0.74
N VAL A 139 -4.20 -14.26 0.03
CA VAL A 139 -3.88 -13.48 -1.18
C VAL A 139 -4.95 -13.72 -2.24
N ASN A 140 -5.29 -14.97 -2.54
CA ASN A 140 -6.29 -15.28 -3.57
C ASN A 140 -7.68 -14.72 -3.23
N ALA A 141 -8.13 -14.89 -1.98
CA ALA A 141 -9.44 -14.44 -1.53
C ALA A 141 -9.55 -12.91 -1.50
N LEU A 142 -8.50 -12.21 -1.05
CA LEU A 142 -8.53 -10.76 -0.93
C LEU A 142 -8.23 -10.04 -2.24
N THR A 143 -7.33 -10.59 -3.06
CA THR A 143 -6.81 -9.88 -4.24
C THR A 143 -7.29 -10.46 -5.56
N GLN A 144 -8.02 -11.58 -5.58
CA GLN A 144 -8.54 -12.18 -6.83
C GLN A 144 -7.47 -12.33 -7.92
N GLY A 145 -6.24 -12.69 -7.51
CA GLY A 145 -5.10 -12.84 -8.42
C GLY A 145 -4.43 -11.54 -8.90
N THR A 146 -4.83 -10.36 -8.43
CA THR A 146 -4.17 -9.08 -8.76
C THR A 146 -2.89 -8.81 -7.98
N ALA A 147 -2.58 -9.64 -6.98
CA ALA A 147 -1.35 -9.56 -6.19
C ALA A 147 -0.71 -10.95 -6.06
N ARG A 148 0.57 -10.95 -5.65
CA ARG A 148 1.38 -12.15 -5.43
C ARG A 148 1.75 -12.27 -3.94
N PRO A 149 1.92 -13.49 -3.40
CA PRO A 149 2.45 -13.67 -2.05
C PRO A 149 3.83 -13.03 -1.88
N ALA A 150 4.03 -12.35 -0.76
CA ALA A 150 5.33 -11.83 -0.33
C ALA A 150 5.90 -12.68 0.80
N TYR A 151 7.19 -13.01 0.70
CA TYR A 151 7.92 -13.84 1.67
C TYR A 151 9.08 -13.10 2.35
N THR A 152 9.43 -11.91 1.84
CA THR A 152 10.48 -11.05 2.36
C THR A 152 9.94 -9.65 2.61
N GLY A 153 10.79 -8.77 3.16
CA GLY A 153 10.50 -7.33 3.22
C GLY A 153 10.72 -6.59 1.89
N ILE A 154 11.02 -7.31 0.80
CA ILE A 154 11.27 -6.76 -0.53
C ILE A 154 10.15 -7.23 -1.47
N HIS A 155 9.66 -6.34 -2.32
CA HIS A 155 8.63 -6.67 -3.29
C HIS A 155 9.07 -7.82 -4.22
N PRO A 156 8.21 -8.82 -4.50
CA PRO A 156 8.61 -10.02 -5.26
C PRO A 156 9.22 -9.74 -6.64
N ASP A 157 8.75 -8.70 -7.33
CA ASP A 157 9.24 -8.31 -8.66
C ASP A 157 10.50 -7.42 -8.64
N SER A 158 11.05 -7.12 -7.45
CA SER A 158 12.29 -6.36 -7.34
C SER A 158 13.49 -7.24 -7.68
N ILE A 159 14.48 -6.68 -8.38
CA ILE A 159 15.75 -7.35 -8.67
C ILE A 159 16.58 -7.68 -7.42
N PHE A 160 16.23 -7.08 -6.28
CA PHE A 160 16.90 -7.31 -5.00
C PHE A 160 16.18 -8.33 -4.11
N ASN A 161 15.07 -8.93 -4.59
CA ASN A 161 14.35 -9.94 -3.83
C ASN A 161 15.10 -11.28 -3.88
N GLU A 162 15.34 -11.86 -2.70
CA GLU A 162 15.82 -13.24 -2.56
C GLU A 162 14.62 -14.14 -2.22
N SER A 163 14.39 -15.17 -3.04
CA SER A 163 13.22 -16.05 -2.90
C SER A 163 13.50 -17.32 -2.10
N ASP A 164 14.78 -17.66 -1.91
CA ASP A 164 15.26 -18.75 -1.07
C ASP A 164 15.44 -18.26 0.38
N VAL A 165 14.31 -18.10 1.05
CA VAL A 165 14.24 -17.69 2.46
C VAL A 165 13.42 -18.69 3.26
N ALA A 166 13.61 -18.72 4.57
CA ALA A 166 12.81 -19.55 5.46
C ALA A 166 11.32 -19.22 5.29
N ARG A 167 10.51 -20.25 5.01
CA ARG A 167 9.07 -20.11 4.78
C ARG A 167 8.28 -20.54 6.00
N TYR A 168 7.19 -19.80 6.22
CA TYR A 168 6.12 -20.13 7.15
C TYR A 168 4.90 -20.45 6.30
N ASP A 169 4.95 -21.62 5.65
CA ASP A 169 3.83 -22.18 4.93
C ASP A 169 2.81 -22.73 5.93
N LEU A 170 1.54 -22.85 5.54
CA LEU A 170 0.47 -23.26 6.46
C LEU A 170 0.80 -24.61 7.11
N ASP A 171 0.96 -24.60 8.43
CA ASP A 171 1.21 -25.78 9.25
C ASP A 171 0.60 -25.57 10.64
N ILE A 172 -0.66 -25.98 10.77
CA ILE A 172 -1.44 -25.80 12.00
C ILE A 172 -0.88 -26.65 13.15
N ASP A 173 -0.38 -27.84 12.85
CA ASP A 173 0.16 -28.74 13.88
C ASP A 173 1.46 -28.18 14.46
N LYS A 174 2.35 -27.67 13.60
CA LYS A 174 3.57 -26.97 14.02
C LYS A 174 3.26 -25.68 14.78
N ALA A 175 2.27 -24.91 14.34
CA ALA A 175 1.83 -23.72 15.06
C ALA A 175 1.36 -24.07 16.49
N ASN A 176 0.53 -25.11 16.63
CA ASN A 176 0.06 -25.57 17.95
C ASN A 176 1.22 -26.06 18.82
N ALA A 177 2.13 -26.87 18.27
CA ALA A 177 3.31 -27.36 19.01
C ALA A 177 4.18 -26.21 19.55
N ILE A 178 4.44 -25.18 18.72
CA ILE A 178 5.20 -23.99 19.13
C ILE A 178 4.48 -23.22 20.26
N LEU A 179 3.15 -23.13 20.21
CA LEU A 179 2.36 -22.47 21.26
C LEU A 179 2.38 -23.26 22.57
N ASP A 180 2.26 -24.58 22.51
CA ASP A 180 2.34 -25.46 23.68
C ASP A 180 3.72 -25.37 24.35
N GLU A 181 4.81 -25.39 23.57
CA GLU A 181 6.18 -25.16 24.06
C GLU A 181 6.39 -23.77 24.66
N ALA A 182 5.63 -22.79 24.19
CA ALA A 182 5.63 -21.42 24.71
C ALA A 182 4.72 -21.23 25.94
N GLY A 183 4.02 -22.28 26.38
CA GLY A 183 3.13 -22.24 27.55
C GLY A 183 1.74 -21.65 27.24
N TYR A 184 1.40 -21.45 25.97
CA TYR A 184 0.09 -21.01 25.51
C TYR A 184 -0.78 -22.21 25.13
N THR A 185 -0.97 -23.12 26.08
CA THR A 185 -1.83 -24.29 25.88
C THR A 185 -3.28 -23.86 25.67
N ARG A 186 -4.00 -24.55 24.78
CA ARG A 186 -5.45 -24.37 24.62
C ARG A 186 -6.15 -24.51 25.97
N VAL A 187 -6.73 -23.43 26.48
CA VAL A 187 -7.80 -23.55 27.46
C VAL A 187 -8.97 -24.14 26.68
N ALA A 188 -9.17 -25.45 26.80
CA ALA A 188 -10.39 -26.07 26.31
C ALA A 188 -11.54 -25.35 27.02
N MET A 189 -12.24 -24.46 26.32
CA MET A 189 -13.57 -24.06 26.74
C MET A 189 -14.41 -25.32 26.64
N ALA A 190 -14.52 -26.05 27.75
CA ALA A 190 -15.61 -26.97 27.94
C ALA A 190 -16.88 -26.14 27.69
N CYS A 191 -17.58 -26.44 26.61
CA CYS A 191 -18.90 -25.92 26.35
C CYS A 191 -19.76 -26.41 27.52
N VAL A 192 -19.89 -25.61 28.57
CA VAL A 192 -20.81 -25.90 29.66
C VAL A 192 -22.20 -25.63 29.09
N SER A 193 -22.82 -26.68 28.57
CA SER A 193 -24.25 -26.67 28.30
C SER A 193 -24.98 -26.34 29.60
N ARG A 194 -25.64 -25.19 29.64
CA ARG A 194 -26.81 -24.96 30.47
C ARG A 194 -27.96 -24.57 29.57
#